data_AF-E5RIR5-F1
#
_entry.id   AF-E5RIR5-F1
#
_cell.length_a   1.000
_cell.length_b   1.000
_cell.length_c   1.000
_cell.angle_alpha   90.00
_cell.angle_beta   90.00
_cell.angle_gamma   90.00
#
_symmetry.space_group_name_H-M   'P 1'
#
loop_
_entity.id
_entity.type
_entity.pdbx_description
1 polymer ?
#
loop_
_entity_poly.entity_id
_entity_poly.type
_entity_poly.pdbx_seq_one_letter_code
_entity_poly.pdbx_strand_id
1 'polypeptide(L)' 'MKYQEVRCLTSFNISVSFPAETDDYAEIIDEEDTYTMPSTRDYEIQRERIELGRCIGEGQFGDVHQGIYMSP' A
#
# COMPACT_ATOMS: atom_id res chain seq x y z
N MET A 1 -38.12 31.66 -16.15
CA MET A 1 -38.16 30.68 -15.03
C MET A 1 -37.43 31.31 -13.86
N LYS A 2 -38.16 31.73 -12.83
CA LYS A 2 -37.58 32.41 -11.66
C LYS A 2 -37.06 31.32 -10.72
N TYR A 3 -35.75 31.29 -10.47
CA TYR A 3 -35.19 30.37 -9.48
C TYR A 3 -35.65 30.82 -8.10
N GLN A 4 -36.31 29.88 -7.40
CA GLN A 4 -36.90 30.02 -6.09
C GLN A 4 -35.80 30.23 -5.04
N GLU A 5 -35.94 31.28 -4.24
CA GLU A 5 -35.08 31.64 -3.12
C GLU A 5 -35.18 30.56 -2.03
N VAL A 6 -34.11 29.79 -1.80
CA VAL A 6 -34.05 28.78 -0.73
C VAL A 6 -33.70 29.51 0.57
N ARG A 7 -34.72 29.91 1.32
CA ARG A 7 -34.56 30.56 2.63
C ARG A 7 -34.14 29.53 3.68
N CYS A 8 -32.84 29.45 3.96
CA CYS A 8 -32.37 28.78 5.17
C CYS A 8 -32.48 29.78 6.34
N LEU A 9 -33.55 29.63 7.14
CA LEU A 9 -33.72 30.33 8.40
C LEU A 9 -32.94 29.59 9.49
N THR A 10 -31.69 29.97 9.75
CA THR A 10 -31.08 29.77 11.07
C THR A 10 -30.03 30.84 11.35
N SER A 11 -30.40 31.78 12.21
CA SER A 11 -29.50 32.76 12.80
C SER A 11 -28.53 32.08 13.76
N PHE A 12 -27.35 31.67 13.30
CA PHE A 12 -26.17 31.47 14.16
C PHE A 12 -24.94 31.51 13.25
N ASN A 13 -23.98 32.39 13.54
CA ASN A 13 -22.70 32.47 12.83
C ASN A 13 -21.90 31.19 13.06
N ILE A 14 -22.12 30.16 12.26
CA ILE A 14 -21.20 29.03 12.14
C ILE A 14 -20.38 29.30 10.89
N SER A 15 -19.19 29.88 11.09
CA SER A 15 -18.14 29.83 10.09
C SER A 15 -17.79 28.37 9.87
N VAL A 16 -18.39 27.74 8.85
CA VAL A 16 -17.93 26.44 8.37
C VAL A 16 -16.61 26.71 7.64
N SER A 17 -15.50 26.63 8.38
CA SER A 17 -14.20 26.44 7.77
C SER A 17 -14.23 25.08 7.10
N PHE A 18 -14.35 25.05 5.77
CA PHE A 18 -14.10 23.84 5.01
C PHE A 18 -12.71 23.33 5.44
N PRO A 19 -12.59 22.13 6.04
CA PRO A 19 -11.26 21.54 6.16
C PRO A 19 -10.74 21.47 4.72
N ALA A 20 -9.58 22.08 4.48
CA ALA A 20 -8.93 21.89 3.20
C ALA A 20 -8.81 20.37 3.01
N GLU A 21 -9.28 19.84 1.88
CA GLU A 21 -9.35 18.42 1.48
C GLU A 21 -7.99 17.67 1.51
N THR A 22 -6.99 18.24 2.16
CA THR A 22 -5.60 17.83 2.25
C THR A 22 -5.11 17.66 3.70
N ASP A 23 -5.97 17.82 4.71
CA ASP A 23 -5.60 17.74 6.14
C ASP A 23 -5.93 16.37 6.79
N ASP A 24 -6.41 15.39 6.01
CA ASP A 24 -6.68 14.01 6.45
C ASP A 24 -5.46 13.08 6.27
N TYR A 25 -4.28 13.63 5.92
CA TYR A 25 -3.06 12.83 5.81
C TYR A 25 -2.52 12.48 7.19
N ALA A 26 -2.88 11.28 7.67
CA ALA A 26 -2.25 10.65 8.83
C ALA A 26 -1.19 9.64 8.35
N GLU A 27 0.08 10.03 8.46
CA GLU A 27 1.19 9.08 8.35
C GLU A 27 1.06 8.06 9.49
N ILE A 28 0.77 6.81 9.13
CA ILE A 28 0.91 5.71 10.08
C ILE A 28 2.41 5.58 10.28
N ILE A 29 2.90 5.88 11.49
CA ILE A 29 4.28 5.59 11.86
C ILE A 29 4.44 4.07 11.77
N ASP A 30 5.02 3.61 10.67
CA ASP A 30 5.68 2.34 10.64
C ASP A 30 6.91 2.49 11.53
N GLU A 31 6.92 1.79 12.66
CA GLU A 31 8.21 1.39 13.24
C GLU A 31 8.93 0.66 12.09
N GLU A 32 9.94 1.33 11.51
CA GLU A 32 10.63 1.13 10.21
C GLU A 32 11.00 -0.33 9.86
N ASP A 33 10.87 -1.23 10.82
CA ASP A 33 11.29 -2.63 10.77
C ASP A 33 10.14 -3.66 10.81
N THR A 34 8.87 -3.25 10.99
CA THR A 34 7.78 -4.22 11.27
C THR A 34 7.20 -4.89 10.02
N TYR A 35 7.38 -4.31 8.83
CA TYR A 35 6.70 -4.78 7.62
C TYR A 35 7.35 -6.02 6.99
N THR A 36 8.62 -6.34 7.33
CA THR A 36 9.39 -7.35 6.59
C THR A 36 10.37 -8.19 7.42
N MET A 37 10.49 -7.96 8.73
CA MET A 37 11.45 -8.71 9.56
C MET A 37 10.82 -9.96 10.22
N PRO A 38 10.97 -11.16 9.65
CA PRO A 38 10.87 -12.36 10.46
C PRO A 38 12.06 -12.37 11.43
N SER A 39 11.80 -12.64 12.72
CA SER A 39 12.86 -12.72 13.73
C SER A 39 13.81 -13.91 13.54
N THR A 40 13.50 -14.84 12.63
CA THR A 40 14.30 -16.03 12.33
C THR A 40 14.68 -16.09 10.85
N ARG A 41 15.88 -16.61 10.56
CA ARG A 41 16.47 -16.70 9.22
C ARG A 41 16.36 -18.10 8.61
N ASP A 42 15.48 -18.95 9.15
CA ASP A 42 15.44 -20.39 8.86
C ASP A 42 15.09 -20.72 7.40
N TYR A 43 14.52 -19.77 6.66
CA TYR A 43 14.12 -19.92 5.26
C TYR A 43 14.92 -19.04 4.30
N GLU A 44 16.01 -18.43 4.77
CA GLU A 44 16.85 -17.60 3.91
C GLU A 44 17.73 -18.49 3.01
N ILE A 45 17.72 -18.20 1.72
CA ILE A 45 18.49 -18.94 0.71
C ILE A 45 19.47 -17.98 0.06
N GLN A 46 20.76 -18.35 0.06
CA GLN A 46 21.79 -17.64 -0.68
C GLN A 46 21.51 -17.72 -2.18
N ARG A 47 21.54 -16.58 -2.88
CA ARG A 47 21.21 -16.50 -4.30
C ARG A 47 22.10 -17.39 -5.17
N GLU A 48 23.37 -17.56 -4.77
CA GLU A 48 24.36 -18.38 -5.45
C GLU A 48 24.02 -19.87 -5.46
N ARG A 49 23.08 -20.32 -4.60
CA ARG A 49 22.63 -21.71 -4.53
C ARG A 49 21.47 -22.03 -5.48
N ILE A 50 20.99 -21.04 -6.24
CA ILE A 50 19.86 -21.18 -7.15
C ILE A 50 20.35 -20.99 -8.59
N GLU A 51 20.13 -22.01 -9.41
CA GLU A 51 20.26 -21.88 -10.87
C GLU A 51 18.90 -21.51 -11.47
N LEU A 52 18.83 -20.34 -12.11
CA LEU A 52 17.62 -19.87 -12.79
C LEU A 52 17.43 -20.62 -14.12
N GLY A 53 16.32 -21.32 -14.25
CA GLY A 53 15.93 -22.00 -15.49
C GLY A 53 15.02 -21.16 -16.38
N ARG A 54 14.23 -21.81 -17.24
CA ARG A 54 13.28 -21.14 -18.14
C ARG A 54 12.04 -20.62 -17.42
N CYS A 55 11.41 -19.59 -17.99
CA CYS A 55 10.07 -19.16 -17.60
C CYS A 55 9.04 -20.25 -17.93
N ILE A 56 8.15 -20.52 -16.98
CA ILE A 56 7.06 -21.51 -17.09
C ILE A 56 5.66 -20.87 -16.97
N GLY A 57 5.59 -19.56 -16.71
CA GLY A 57 4.33 -18.82 -16.68
C GLY A 57 4.54 -17.36 -16.31
N GLU A 58 3.59 -16.52 -16.69
CA GLU A 58 3.57 -15.07 -16.41
C GLU A 58 2.38 -14.78 -15.50
N GLY A 59 2.64 -14.38 -14.26
CA GLY A 59 1.62 -13.97 -13.30
C GLY A 59 1.34 -12.47 -13.39
N GLN A 60 0.24 -12.02 -12.77
CA GLN A 60 -0.12 -10.60 -12.71
C GLN A 60 0.98 -9.73 -12.08
N PHE A 61 1.81 -10.32 -11.21
CA PHE A 61 2.84 -9.64 -10.45
C PHE A 61 4.27 -10.06 -10.83
N GLY A 62 4.44 -10.82 -11.91
CA GLY A 62 5.76 -11.26 -12.41
C GLY A 62 5.81 -12.71 -12.86
N ASP A 63 6.96 -13.10 -13.39
CA ASP A 63 7.18 -14.40 -14.03
C ASP A 63 7.50 -15.51 -13.03
N VAL A 64 7.10 -16.74 -13.36
CA VAL A 64 7.44 -17.95 -12.64
C VAL A 64 8.49 -18.71 -13.44
N HIS A 65 9.64 -18.98 -12.82
CA HIS A 65 10.73 -19.72 -13.42
C HIS A 65 10.91 -21.07 -12.74
N GLN A 66 11.22 -22.10 -13.53
CA GLN A 66 11.78 -23.33 -12.97
C GLN A 66 13.24 -23.08 -12.54
N GLY A 67 13.76 -23.82 -11.56
CA GLY A 67 15.15 -23.70 -11.14
C GLY A 67 15.67 -24.94 -10.42
N ILE A 68 16.99 -25.00 -10.23
CA ILE A 68 17.67 -26.05 -9.45
C ILE A 68 18.18 -25.44 -8.15
N TYR A 69 17.94 -26.11 -7.03
CA TYR A 69 18.46 -25.74 -5.72
C TYR A 69 19.64 -26.64 -5.35
N MET A 70 20.79 -26.03 -5.05
CA MET A 70 21.97 -26.73 -4.53
C MET A 70 21.93 -26.73 -3.00
N SER A 71 21.57 -27.88 -2.41
CA SER A 71 21.57 -28.06 -0.96
C SER A 71 22.98 -27.94 -0.38
N PRO A 72 23.13 -27.45 0.86
CA PRO A 72 24.42 -27.45 1.57
C PRO A 72 25.03 -28.85 1.71
#